data_AF-A0A1M3I6V1-F1
#
_entry.id   AF-A0A1M3I6V1-F1
#
_cell.length_a   1.000
_cell.length_b   1.000
_cell.length_c   1.000
_cell.angle_alpha   90.00
_cell.angle_beta   90.00
_cell.angle_gamma   90.00
#
_symmetry.space_group_name_H-M   'P 1'
#
loop_
_entity.id
_entity.type
_entity.pdbx_description
1 polymer ?
#
loop_
_entity_poly.entity_id
_entity_poly.type
_entity_poly.pdbx_seq_one_letter_code
_entity_poly.pdbx_strand_id
1 'polypeptide(L)'
;MGHSDLDPAVHERRPWNSGQNVGPKRPLKPRDIWAIRFYLDEHRRLRDRALFDLAIDSKLRGCDLVKIRIGDIVSGGHIRNRATVIQQKTGRPVQFEIMTEARRTLEAWLQRRGGTILDFVFPSRVDYMGHLSTRQYARLVDEWVTTIGLDCREYGTHSMRRTKASLIYKATGNLRAVQILLGHTNIENTVRYLGVDVDDALTLSERTDI
;
A
#
# COMPACT_ATOMS: atom_id res chain seq x y z
N MET A 1 1.57 -19.80 11.91
CA MET A 1 1.62 -21.17 11.34
C MET A 1 2.63 -21.91 12.18
N GLY A 2 2.17 -22.90 12.94
CA GLY A 2 3.04 -23.75 13.76
C GLY A 2 3.82 -24.71 12.86
N HIS A 3 5.10 -24.91 13.19
CA HIS A 3 5.91 -25.94 12.57
C HIS A 3 5.59 -27.27 13.27
N SER A 4 5.61 -28.37 12.52
CA SER A 4 5.44 -29.70 13.08
C SER A 4 6.76 -30.12 13.73
N ASP A 5 6.72 -30.48 15.02
CA ASP A 5 7.87 -30.97 15.79
C ASP A 5 8.38 -32.35 15.30
N LEU A 6 7.73 -32.94 14.30
CA LEU A 6 8.08 -34.24 13.72
C LEU A 6 8.96 -34.15 12.46
N ASP A 7 9.29 -32.94 12.00
CA ASP A 7 10.14 -32.74 10.81
C ASP A 7 11.59 -32.43 11.26
N PRO A 8 12.50 -33.43 11.26
CA PRO A 8 13.89 -33.23 11.69
C PRO A 8 14.65 -32.22 10.82
N ALA A 9 14.16 -31.91 9.62
CA ALA A 9 14.75 -30.90 8.74
C ALA A 9 14.33 -29.46 9.09
N VAL A 10 13.44 -29.24 10.08
CA VAL A 10 13.03 -27.89 10.52
C VAL A 10 14.22 -27.06 10.99
N HIS A 11 15.22 -27.69 11.59
CA HIS A 11 16.43 -27.01 12.09
C HIS A 11 17.48 -26.75 10.99
N GLU A 12 17.36 -27.37 9.81
CA GLU A 12 18.32 -27.24 8.69
C GLU A 12 17.80 -26.38 7.53
N ARG A 13 16.55 -25.92 7.59
CA ARG A 13 15.95 -25.08 6.54
C ARG A 13 16.58 -23.70 6.51
N ARG A 14 17.57 -23.52 5.65
CA ARG A 14 17.91 -22.19 5.14
C ARG A 14 16.68 -21.64 4.42
N PRO A 15 16.26 -20.39 4.70
CA PRO A 15 15.21 -19.74 3.94
C PRO A 15 15.52 -19.84 2.44
N TRP A 16 14.51 -20.08 1.59
CA TRP A 16 14.69 -20.23 0.13
C TRP A 16 15.39 -19.03 -0.52
N ASN A 17 15.36 -17.87 0.16
CA ASN A 17 15.99 -16.63 -0.25
C ASN A 17 17.38 -16.41 0.38
N SER A 18 18.01 -17.43 1.00
CA SER A 18 19.37 -17.29 1.52
C SER A 18 20.33 -16.97 0.38
N GLY A 19 20.98 -15.80 0.43
CA GLY A 19 21.88 -15.32 -0.63
C GLY A 19 21.20 -14.57 -1.78
N GLN A 20 19.87 -14.46 -1.81
CA GLN A 20 19.19 -13.58 -2.76
C GLN A 20 19.10 -12.15 -2.20
N ASN A 21 19.53 -11.18 -2.99
CA ASN A 21 19.38 -9.77 -2.67
C ASN A 21 17.91 -9.37 -2.89
N VAL A 22 17.03 -9.74 -1.96
CA VAL A 22 15.63 -9.28 -1.95
C VAL A 22 15.64 -7.84 -1.44
N GLY A 23 16.17 -6.95 -2.27
CA GLY A 23 16.20 -5.52 -2.00
C GLY A 23 14.78 -5.00 -1.74
N PRO A 24 14.65 -3.94 -0.96
CA PRO A 24 13.34 -3.46 -0.56
C PRO A 24 12.59 -2.89 -1.78
N LYS A 25 11.33 -3.32 -1.99
CA LYS A 25 10.52 -2.98 -3.18
C LYS A 25 10.50 -1.47 -3.48
N ARG A 26 10.75 -1.06 -4.72
CA ARG A 26 10.90 0.35 -5.12
C ARG A 26 9.56 1.10 -5.08
N PRO A 27 9.52 2.41 -4.74
CA PRO A 27 8.33 3.24 -4.92
C PRO A 27 8.05 3.48 -6.41
N LEU A 28 6.79 3.67 -6.78
CA LEU A 28 6.41 4.11 -8.12
C LEU A 28 6.79 5.58 -8.35
N LYS A 29 7.21 5.92 -9.56
CA LYS A 29 7.36 7.32 -10.00
C LYS A 29 6.00 7.88 -10.42
N PRO A 30 5.80 9.22 -10.46
CA PRO A 30 4.55 9.82 -10.93
C PRO A 30 4.10 9.33 -12.31
N ARG A 31 5.05 9.12 -13.24
CA ARG A 31 4.78 8.54 -14.56
C ARG A 31 4.23 7.12 -14.47
N ASP A 32 4.76 6.29 -13.58
CA ASP A 32 4.33 4.90 -13.41
C ASP A 32 2.92 4.85 -12.81
N ILE A 33 2.63 5.75 -11.85
CA ILE A 33 1.28 5.93 -11.31
C ILE A 33 0.33 6.29 -12.45
N TRP A 34 0.66 7.30 -13.25
CA TRP A 34 -0.18 7.71 -14.38
C TRP A 34 -0.41 6.57 -15.38
N ALA A 35 0.64 5.82 -15.74
CA ALA A 35 0.54 4.70 -16.68
C ALA A 35 -0.36 3.57 -16.16
N ILE A 36 -0.25 3.20 -14.88
CA ILE A 36 -1.13 2.19 -14.27
C ILE A 36 -2.58 2.69 -14.26
N ARG A 37 -2.80 3.95 -13.87
CA ARG A 37 -4.14 4.55 -13.86
C ARG A 37 -4.77 4.53 -15.24
N PHE A 38 -4.03 5.00 -16.23
CA PHE A 38 -4.45 5.01 -17.63
C PHE A 38 -4.82 3.59 -18.12
N TYR A 39 -3.94 2.60 -17.90
CA TYR A 39 -4.22 1.21 -18.28
C TYR A 39 -5.51 0.67 -17.63
N LEU A 40 -5.71 0.91 -16.32
CA LEU A 40 -6.89 0.44 -15.59
C LEU A 40 -8.18 1.12 -16.07
N ASP A 41 -8.12 2.41 -16.41
CA ASP A 41 -9.25 3.18 -16.93
C ASP A 41 -9.61 2.75 -18.36
N GLU A 42 -8.62 2.62 -19.25
CA GLU A 42 -8.76 2.13 -20.63
C GLU A 42 -9.48 0.77 -20.69
N HIS A 43 -9.11 -0.14 -19.78
CA HIS A 43 -9.68 -1.49 -19.69
C HIS A 43 -10.92 -1.57 -18.78
N ARG A 44 -11.47 -0.43 -18.34
CA ARG A 44 -12.67 -0.34 -17.49
C ARG A 44 -12.58 -1.17 -16.19
N ARG A 45 -11.38 -1.33 -15.63
CA ARG A 45 -11.13 -2.12 -14.41
C ARG A 45 -11.41 -1.30 -13.14
N LEU A 46 -12.66 -0.86 -12.98
CA LEU A 46 -13.10 0.06 -11.93
C LEU A 46 -12.71 -0.38 -10.50
N ARG A 47 -12.94 -1.66 -10.16
CA ARG A 47 -12.55 -2.22 -8.85
C ARG A 47 -11.06 -2.04 -8.58
N ASP A 48 -10.25 -2.34 -9.59
CA ASP A 48 -8.80 -2.38 -9.48
C ASP A 48 -8.25 -0.95 -9.45
N ARG A 49 -8.85 -0.04 -10.22
CA ARG A 49 -8.59 1.41 -10.17
C ARG A 49 -8.81 1.99 -8.78
N ALA A 50 -9.96 1.68 -8.16
CA ALA A 50 -10.29 2.13 -6.81
C ALA A 50 -9.35 1.51 -5.75
N LEU A 51 -9.01 0.23 -5.89
CA LEU A 51 -8.05 -0.45 -5.01
C LEU A 51 -6.66 0.16 -5.11
N PHE A 52 -6.19 0.44 -6.32
CA PHE A 52 -4.89 1.05 -6.59
C PHE A 52 -4.78 2.44 -5.96
N ASP A 53 -5.77 3.30 -6.19
CA ASP A 53 -5.78 4.64 -5.61
C ASP A 53 -5.80 4.61 -4.08
N LEU A 54 -6.66 3.79 -3.48
CA LEU A 54 -6.72 3.65 -2.02
C LEU A 54 -5.42 3.06 -1.45
N ALA A 55 -4.75 2.14 -2.17
CA ALA A 55 -3.48 1.57 -1.74
C ALA A 55 -2.37 2.62 -1.65
N ILE A 56 -2.28 3.52 -2.63
CA ILE A 56 -1.31 4.62 -2.67
C ILE A 56 -1.62 5.66 -1.59
N ASP A 57 -2.88 6.04 -1.45
CA ASP A 57 -3.31 7.06 -0.51
C ASP A 57 -3.22 6.60 0.94
N SER A 58 -3.67 5.38 1.24
CA SER A 58 -3.72 4.89 2.62
C SER A 58 -2.37 4.53 3.20
N LYS A 59 -1.38 4.20 2.37
CA LYS A 59 -0.05 3.73 2.81
C LYS A 59 -0.14 2.54 3.79
N LEU A 60 -1.22 1.77 3.72
CA LEU A 60 -1.46 0.63 4.58
C LEU A 60 -0.68 -0.60 4.11
N ARG A 61 -0.48 -1.57 5.01
CA ARG A 61 0.03 -2.88 4.60
C ARG A 61 -1.06 -3.60 3.82
N GLY A 62 -0.69 -4.49 2.91
CA GLY A 62 -1.68 -5.23 2.11
C GLY A 62 -2.69 -5.99 2.96
N CYS A 63 -2.29 -6.55 4.11
CA CYS A 63 -3.19 -7.23 5.05
C CYS A 63 -4.21 -6.31 5.71
N ASP A 64 -3.88 -5.03 5.90
CA ASP A 64 -4.77 -4.03 6.50
C ASP A 64 -5.70 -3.47 5.41
N LEU A 65 -5.14 -3.11 4.24
CA LEU A 65 -5.86 -2.57 3.09
C LEU A 65 -7.02 -3.44 2.65
N VAL A 66 -6.79 -4.75 2.49
CA VAL A 66 -7.83 -5.65 1.97
C VAL A 66 -9.00 -5.83 2.95
N LYS A 67 -8.80 -5.55 4.25
CA LYS A 67 -9.82 -5.72 5.29
C LYS A 67 -10.61 -4.44 5.59
N ILE A 68 -10.36 -3.35 4.86
CA ILE A 68 -11.14 -2.12 5.01
C ILE A 68 -12.60 -2.42 4.70
N ARG A 69 -13.48 -2.00 5.60
CA ARG A 69 -14.94 -2.04 5.45
C ARG A 69 -15.47 -0.72 4.92
N ILE A 70 -16.64 -0.76 4.31
CA ILE A 70 -17.29 0.43 3.76
C ILE A 70 -17.48 1.49 4.87
N GLY A 71 -17.88 1.09 6.07
CA GLY A 71 -18.04 2.00 7.22
C GLY A 71 -16.75 2.70 7.68
N ASP A 72 -15.57 2.16 7.36
CA ASP A 72 -14.29 2.79 7.71
C ASP A 72 -14.02 4.04 6.85
N ILE A 73 -14.54 4.06 5.62
CA ILE A 73 -14.28 5.10 4.61
C ILE A 73 -15.52 5.89 4.19
N VAL A 74 -16.72 5.46 4.57
CA VAL A 74 -18.00 6.11 4.26
C VAL A 74 -18.64 6.68 5.53
N SER A 75 -19.27 7.84 5.41
CA SER A 75 -20.15 8.41 6.44
C SER A 75 -21.22 9.28 5.78
N GLY A 76 -22.47 9.14 6.20
CA GLY A 76 -23.57 9.94 5.64
C GLY A 76 -23.73 9.82 4.12
N GLY A 77 -23.44 8.64 3.55
CA GLY A 77 -23.55 8.39 2.10
C GLY A 77 -22.35 8.85 1.26
N HIS A 78 -21.35 9.50 1.85
CA HIS A 78 -20.20 10.03 1.10
C HIS A 78 -18.87 9.39 1.55
N ILE A 79 -17.89 9.32 0.64
CA ILE A 79 -16.52 8.94 0.99
C ILE A 79 -15.89 10.05 1.85
N ARG A 80 -15.35 9.68 3.01
CA ARG A 80 -14.69 10.62 3.93
C ARG A 80 -13.41 11.19 3.30
N ASN A 81 -13.04 12.41 3.71
CA ASN A 81 -11.75 12.99 3.36
C ASN A 81 -10.58 12.28 4.05
N ARG A 82 -10.83 11.70 5.23
CA ARG A 82 -9.86 10.94 6.02
C ARG A 82 -10.54 9.70 6.61
N ALA A 83 -9.77 8.63 6.73
CA ALA A 83 -10.18 7.40 7.38
C ALA A 83 -9.14 6.97 8.41
N THR A 84 -9.56 6.18 9.39
CA THR A 84 -8.69 5.63 10.42
C THR A 84 -8.85 4.12 10.45
N VAL A 85 -7.74 3.39 10.38
CA VAL A 85 -7.72 1.91 10.44
C VAL A 85 -6.74 1.47 11.52
N ILE A 86 -7.11 0.45 12.30
CA ILE A 86 -6.20 -0.18 13.26
C ILE A 86 -5.28 -1.15 12.51
N GLN A 87 -3.97 -0.92 12.55
CA GLN A 87 -3.00 -1.80 11.90
C GLN A 87 -2.90 -3.14 12.65
N GLN A 88 -2.98 -4.26 11.92
CA GLN A 88 -2.89 -5.60 12.53
C GLN A 88 -1.55 -5.85 13.22
N LYS A 89 -0.45 -5.40 12.62
CA LYS A 89 0.90 -5.68 13.15
C LYS A 89 1.19 -4.95 14.47
N THR A 90 0.69 -3.74 14.62
CA THR A 90 1.08 -2.84 15.74
C THR A 90 -0.06 -2.57 16.71
N GLY A 91 -1.31 -2.90 16.36
CA GLY A 91 -2.50 -2.57 17.14
C GLY A 91 -2.80 -1.07 17.21
N ARG A 92 -2.08 -0.23 16.46
CA ARG A 92 -2.21 1.23 16.53
C ARG A 92 -3.15 1.77 15.45
N PRO A 93 -3.97 2.79 15.77
CA PRO A 93 -4.73 3.50 14.75
C PRO A 93 -3.78 4.27 13.84
N VAL A 94 -4.01 4.18 12.53
CA VAL A 94 -3.38 5.03 11.52
C VAL A 94 -4.46 5.76 10.76
N GLN A 95 -4.38 7.08 10.80
CA GLN A 95 -5.22 7.97 10.00
C GLN A 95 -4.52 8.28 8.68
N PHE A 96 -5.28 8.28 7.59
CA PHE A 96 -4.80 8.64 6.26
C PHE A 96 -5.85 9.45 5.51
N GLU A 97 -5.37 10.27 4.58
CA GLU A 97 -6.18 11.03 3.64
C GLU A 97 -6.65 10.17 2.46
N ILE A 98 -7.87 10.41 1.99
CA ILE A 98 -8.40 9.85 0.73
C ILE A 98 -8.51 11.01 -0.25
N MET A 99 -7.64 11.05 -1.26
CA MET A 99 -7.56 12.16 -2.20
C MET A 99 -8.77 12.19 -3.13
N THR A 100 -9.03 13.35 -3.76
CA THR A 100 -10.18 13.56 -4.66
C THR A 100 -10.32 12.47 -5.71
N GLU A 101 -9.23 12.08 -6.37
CA GLU A 101 -9.23 11.03 -7.38
C GLU A 101 -9.61 9.65 -6.80
N ALA A 102 -9.08 9.30 -5.63
CA ALA A 102 -9.41 8.07 -4.94
C ALA A 102 -10.88 8.06 -4.48
N ARG A 103 -11.40 9.20 -4.00
CA ARG A 103 -12.82 9.32 -3.65
C ARG A 103 -13.71 9.10 -4.85
N ARG A 104 -13.37 9.70 -6.01
CA ARG A 104 -14.13 9.52 -7.27
C ARG A 104 -14.19 8.05 -7.70
N THR A 105 -13.05 7.35 -7.71
CA THR A 105 -12.99 5.94 -8.13
C THR A 105 -13.65 5.01 -7.13
N LEU A 106 -13.51 5.28 -5.81
CA LEU A 106 -14.21 4.55 -4.76
C LEU A 106 -15.73 4.73 -4.82
N GLU A 107 -16.20 5.96 -5.04
CA GLU A 107 -17.63 6.25 -5.13
C GLU A 107 -18.26 5.52 -6.31
N ALA A 108 -17.67 5.61 -7.50
CA ALA A 108 -18.12 4.85 -8.67
C ALA A 108 -18.09 3.32 -8.43
N TRP A 109 -17.06 2.82 -7.75
CA TRP A 109 -16.97 1.40 -7.41
C TRP A 109 -18.08 0.96 -6.44
N LEU A 110 -18.29 1.71 -5.35
CA LEU A 110 -19.29 1.38 -4.34
C LEU A 110 -20.72 1.52 -4.87
N GLN A 111 -20.98 2.49 -5.75
CA GLN A 111 -22.26 2.61 -6.46
C GLN A 111 -22.55 1.37 -7.32
N ARG A 112 -21.56 0.89 -8.09
CA ARG A 112 -21.73 -0.30 -8.94
C ARG A 112 -21.90 -1.59 -8.14
N ARG A 113 -21.20 -1.69 -7.03
CA ARG A 113 -21.15 -2.88 -6.17
C ARG A 113 -22.39 -3.00 -5.28
N GLY A 114 -22.82 -1.89 -4.66
CA GLY A 114 -23.73 -1.91 -3.51
C GLY A 114 -23.07 -2.38 -2.21
N GLY A 115 -23.89 -2.78 -1.24
CA GLY A 115 -23.46 -3.26 0.07
C GLY A 115 -23.73 -2.30 1.23
N THR A 116 -23.44 -2.76 2.43
CA THR A 116 -23.67 -2.11 3.71
C THR A 116 -22.36 -1.65 4.34
N ILE A 117 -22.44 -0.85 5.39
CA ILE A 117 -21.24 -0.39 6.13
C ILE A 117 -20.40 -1.52 6.74
N LEU A 118 -21.00 -2.72 6.91
CA LEU A 118 -20.32 -3.90 7.47
C LEU A 118 -19.52 -4.67 6.43
N ASP A 119 -19.83 -4.48 5.14
CA ASP A 119 -19.20 -5.18 4.04
C ASP A 119 -17.79 -4.66 3.76
N PHE A 120 -16.94 -5.54 3.25
CA PHE A 120 -15.61 -5.13 2.80
C PHE A 120 -15.70 -4.25 1.55
N VAL A 121 -14.82 -3.25 1.46
CA VAL A 121 -14.70 -2.41 0.25
C VAL A 121 -14.31 -3.27 -0.97
N PHE A 122 -13.53 -4.33 -0.73
CA PHE A 122 -13.07 -5.26 -1.76
C PHE A 122 -13.21 -6.74 -1.31
N PRO A 123 -14.39 -7.38 -1.33
CA PRO A 123 -14.61 -8.80 -1.17
C PRO A 123 -13.87 -9.69 -2.14
N SER A 124 -13.72 -10.95 -1.73
CA SER A 124 -13.29 -12.01 -2.62
C SER A 124 -14.31 -12.23 -3.74
N ARG A 125 -13.86 -12.78 -4.87
CA ARG A 125 -14.73 -13.25 -5.96
C ARG A 125 -15.28 -14.66 -5.69
N VAL A 126 -14.71 -15.36 -4.71
CA VAL A 126 -15.08 -16.74 -4.33
C VAL A 126 -15.96 -16.74 -3.08
N ASP A 127 -15.54 -16.01 -2.06
CA ASP A 127 -16.30 -15.81 -0.83
C ASP A 127 -16.74 -14.34 -0.75
N TYR A 128 -17.99 -14.08 -1.12
CA TYR A 128 -18.52 -12.72 -1.18
C TYR A 128 -18.69 -12.08 0.20
N MET A 129 -18.73 -12.88 1.27
CA MET A 129 -18.75 -12.39 2.66
C MET A 129 -17.32 -12.08 3.15
N GLY A 130 -16.32 -12.75 2.58
CA GLY A 130 -14.91 -12.55 2.85
C GLY A 130 -14.28 -11.40 2.07
N HIS A 131 -13.09 -10.98 2.51
CA HIS A 131 -12.32 -9.94 1.84
C HIS A 131 -11.41 -10.47 0.72
N LEU A 132 -10.94 -9.60 -0.16
CA LEU A 132 -9.88 -9.87 -1.13
C LEU A 132 -8.68 -10.45 -0.40
N SER A 133 -8.19 -11.62 -0.85
CA SER A 133 -7.01 -12.20 -0.20
C SER A 133 -5.76 -11.35 -0.47
N THR A 134 -4.83 -11.33 0.47
CA THR A 134 -3.53 -10.65 0.31
C THR A 134 -2.74 -11.21 -0.88
N ARG A 135 -2.87 -12.51 -1.15
CA ARG A 135 -2.29 -13.17 -2.32
C ARG A 135 -2.89 -12.66 -3.63
N GLN A 136 -4.22 -12.51 -3.70
CA GLN A 136 -4.86 -11.97 -4.89
C GLN A 136 -4.53 -10.49 -5.08
N TYR A 137 -4.46 -9.71 -4.00
CA TYR A 137 -3.97 -8.33 -4.07
C TYR A 137 -2.54 -8.27 -4.63
N ALA A 138 -1.63 -9.14 -4.16
CA ALA A 138 -0.28 -9.20 -4.68
C ALA A 138 -0.23 -9.54 -6.18
N ARG A 139 -1.07 -10.48 -6.64
CA ARG A 139 -1.20 -10.80 -8.08
C ARG A 139 -1.72 -9.64 -8.91
N LEU A 140 -2.68 -8.88 -8.40
CA LEU A 140 -3.17 -7.68 -9.08
C LEU A 140 -2.07 -6.63 -9.21
N VAL A 141 -1.31 -6.38 -8.13
CA VAL A 141 -0.18 -5.44 -8.19
C VAL A 141 0.88 -5.90 -9.18
N ASP A 142 1.22 -7.19 -9.19
CA ASP A 142 2.15 -7.79 -10.15
C ASP A 142 1.69 -7.57 -11.60
N GLU A 143 0.42 -7.83 -11.87
CA GLU A 143 -0.20 -7.57 -13.17
C GLU A 143 -0.12 -6.09 -13.57
N TRP A 144 -0.44 -5.16 -12.66
CA TRP A 144 -0.42 -3.72 -12.96
C TRP A 144 0.99 -3.23 -13.30
N VAL A 145 2.01 -3.68 -12.54
CA VAL A 145 3.39 -3.23 -12.75
C VAL A 145 3.99 -3.85 -14.01
N THR A 146 3.73 -5.14 -14.27
CA THR A 146 4.23 -5.82 -15.47
C THR A 146 3.60 -5.25 -16.75
N THR A 147 2.32 -4.89 -16.71
CA THR A 147 1.63 -4.32 -17.87
C THR A 147 2.23 -2.98 -18.33
N ILE A 148 2.78 -2.19 -17.41
CA ILE A 148 3.47 -0.94 -17.75
C ILE A 148 4.99 -1.12 -17.97
N GLY A 149 5.46 -2.37 -18.05
CA GLY A 149 6.85 -2.70 -18.34
C GLY A 149 7.81 -2.62 -17.15
N LEU A 150 7.32 -2.62 -15.91
CA LEU A 150 8.17 -2.66 -14.72
C LEU A 150 8.49 -4.10 -14.29
N ASP A 151 9.67 -4.31 -13.71
CA ASP A 151 10.10 -5.61 -13.19
C ASP A 151 9.34 -5.98 -11.89
N CYS A 152 8.57 -7.05 -11.92
CA CYS A 152 7.85 -7.58 -10.76
C CYS A 152 8.74 -7.98 -9.57
N ARG A 153 10.04 -8.19 -9.80
CA ARG A 153 11.03 -8.45 -8.75
C ARG A 153 11.34 -7.19 -7.95
N GLU A 154 11.28 -6.02 -8.57
CA GLU A 154 11.52 -4.73 -7.92
C GLU A 154 10.26 -4.10 -7.32
N TYR A 155 9.09 -4.41 -7.87
CA TYR A 155 7.81 -3.81 -7.45
C TYR A 155 6.85 -4.82 -6.79
N GLY A 156 5.91 -4.34 -5.99
CA GLY A 156 4.95 -5.21 -5.31
C GLY A 156 4.04 -4.46 -4.34
N THR A 157 3.31 -5.17 -3.47
CA THR A 157 2.36 -4.55 -2.53
C THR A 157 3.01 -3.51 -1.60
N HIS A 158 4.27 -3.72 -1.23
CA HIS A 158 5.06 -2.75 -0.47
C HIS A 158 5.43 -1.50 -1.28
N SER A 159 5.49 -1.56 -2.61
CA SER A 159 5.65 -0.39 -3.48
C SER A 159 4.47 0.55 -3.34
N MET A 160 3.23 0.03 -3.30
CA MET A 160 2.03 0.86 -3.12
C MET A 160 2.11 1.67 -1.83
N ARG A 161 2.43 0.97 -0.72
CA ARG A 161 2.63 1.60 0.60
C ARG A 161 3.76 2.63 0.61
N ARG A 162 4.87 2.35 -0.07
CA ARG A 162 6.07 3.19 -0.07
C ARG A 162 5.92 4.45 -0.91
N THR A 163 5.19 4.35 -2.02
CA THR A 163 5.13 5.39 -3.06
C THR A 163 4.85 6.78 -2.50
N LYS A 164 3.70 6.98 -1.84
CA LYS A 164 3.31 8.31 -1.36
C LYS A 164 4.20 8.78 -0.20
N ALA A 165 4.67 7.87 0.65
CA ALA A 165 5.60 8.17 1.73
C ALA A 165 6.96 8.69 1.20
N SER A 166 7.51 8.04 0.16
CA SER A 166 8.74 8.49 -0.50
C SER A 166 8.57 9.84 -1.20
N LEU A 167 7.43 10.09 -1.85
CA LEU A 167 7.15 11.39 -2.48
C LEU A 167 7.06 12.52 -1.44
N ILE A 168 6.38 12.28 -0.31
CA ILE A 168 6.29 13.25 0.80
C ILE A 168 7.68 13.55 1.36
N TYR A 169 8.49 12.53 1.59
CA TYR A 169 9.85 12.72 2.10
C TYR A 169 10.71 13.56 1.15
N LYS A 170 10.74 13.21 -0.14
CA LYS A 170 11.49 13.97 -1.15
C LYS A 170 11.07 15.43 -1.26
N ALA A 171 9.80 15.73 -1.00
CA ALA A 171 9.26 17.08 -1.06
C ALA A 171 9.53 17.90 0.22
N THR A 172 9.68 17.25 1.38
CA THR A 172 9.63 17.95 2.68
C THR A 172 10.83 17.72 3.59
N GLY A 173 11.63 16.68 3.36
CA GLY A 173 12.66 16.21 4.30
C GLY A 173 12.12 15.70 5.64
N ASN A 174 10.80 15.73 5.89
CA ASN A 174 10.23 15.50 7.22
C ASN A 174 10.02 14.01 7.51
N LEU A 175 11.06 13.36 8.02
CA LEU A 175 11.03 11.95 8.42
C LEU A 175 9.99 11.64 9.50
N ARG A 176 9.75 12.56 10.44
CA ARG A 176 8.79 12.36 11.53
C ARG A 176 7.36 12.31 11.01
N ALA A 177 6.99 13.20 10.08
CA ALA A 177 5.69 13.18 9.45
C ALA A 177 5.44 11.85 8.71
N VAL A 178 6.44 11.38 7.95
CA VAL A 178 6.34 10.09 7.23
C VAL A 178 6.25 8.90 8.18
N GLN A 179 6.97 8.91 9.30
CA GLN A 179 6.87 7.87 10.33
C GLN A 179 5.43 7.74 10.86
N ILE A 180 4.78 8.87 11.15
CA ILE A 180 3.39 8.92 11.66
C ILE A 180 2.44 8.34 10.60
N LEU A 181 2.56 8.79 9.35
CA LEU A 181 1.70 8.32 8.25
C LEU A 181 1.85 6.82 7.96
N LEU A 182 3.05 6.26 8.16
CA LEU A 182 3.28 4.82 8.02
C LEU A 182 2.87 4.01 9.26
N GLY A 183 2.69 4.65 10.42
CA GLY A 183 2.45 3.98 11.70
C GLY A 183 3.67 3.18 12.17
N HIS A 184 4.88 3.67 11.92
CA HIS A 184 6.11 3.03 12.38
C HIS A 184 6.42 3.39 13.84
N THR A 185 6.69 2.39 14.67
CA THR A 185 7.00 2.59 16.10
C THR A 185 8.38 3.19 16.33
N ASN A 186 9.37 2.79 15.51
CA ASN A 186 10.74 3.28 15.55
C ASN A 186 11.04 4.10 14.28
N ILE A 187 11.71 5.25 14.44
CA ILE A 187 12.14 6.13 13.35
C ILE A 187 13.19 5.46 12.45
N GLU A 188 14.05 4.61 13.00
CA GLU A 188 15.06 3.84 12.26
C GLU A 188 14.42 2.93 11.21
N ASN A 189 13.25 2.36 11.51
CA ASN A 189 12.48 1.58 10.54
C ASN A 189 12.02 2.47 9.38
N THR A 190 11.76 3.75 9.61
CA THR A 190 11.37 4.71 8.56
C THR A 190 12.57 5.11 7.73
N VAL A 191 13.72 5.39 8.35
CA VAL A 191 15.01 5.65 7.67
C VAL A 191 15.35 4.50 6.72
N ARG A 192 15.40 3.26 7.23
CA ARG A 192 15.65 2.06 6.42
C ARG A 192 14.55 1.83 5.38
N TYR A 193 13.30 2.15 5.69
CA TYR A 193 12.19 1.96 4.76
C TYR A 193 12.17 2.97 3.61
N LEU A 194 12.70 4.17 3.79
CA LEU A 194 12.80 5.16 2.72
C LEU A 194 14.14 5.11 1.99
N GLY A 195 15.16 4.50 2.61
CA GLY A 195 16.51 4.44 2.07
C GLY A 195 17.21 5.79 2.18
N VAL A 196 16.98 6.51 3.28
CA VAL A 196 17.62 7.82 3.52
C VAL A 196 19.12 7.65 3.70
N ASP A 197 19.89 8.46 2.99
CA ASP A 197 21.36 8.46 3.03
C ASP A 197 21.95 9.86 3.28
N VAL A 198 23.28 9.97 3.19
CA VAL A 198 24.01 11.22 3.41
C VAL A 198 23.74 12.23 2.29
N ASP A 199 23.50 11.77 1.05
CA ASP A 199 23.24 12.65 -0.10
C ASP A 199 21.89 13.37 0.07
N ASP A 200 20.88 12.70 0.65
CA ASP A 200 19.62 13.32 1.03
C ASP A 200 19.84 14.46 2.05
N ALA A 201 20.74 14.27 3.01
CA ALA A 201 21.07 15.29 4.02
C ALA A 201 21.82 16.49 3.42
N LEU A 202 22.79 16.23 2.53
CA LEU A 202 23.53 17.28 1.82
C LEU A 202 22.60 18.09 0.93
N THR A 203 21.71 17.44 0.17
CA THR A 203 20.71 18.10 -0.69
C THR A 203 19.80 19.04 0.11
N LEU A 204 19.41 18.65 1.33
CA LEU A 204 18.60 19.51 2.21
C LEU A 204 19.40 20.72 2.72
N SER A 205 20.69 20.53 3.02
CA SER A 205 21.59 21.62 3.42
C SER A 205 21.80 22.62 2.29
N GLU A 206 22.08 22.15 1.07
CA GLU A 206 22.30 22.99 -0.12
C GLU A 206 21.08 23.84 -0.48
N ARG A 207 19.86 23.35 -0.20
CA ARG A 207 18.62 24.09 -0.45
C ARG A 207 18.29 25.13 0.62
N THR A 208 19.02 25.12 1.73
CA THR A 208 18.81 26.01 2.87
C THR A 208 19.98 27.00 2.94
N ASP A 209 20.02 27.94 2.00
CA ASP A 209 20.90 29.11 2.12
C ASP A 209 20.42 29.98 3.29
N ILE A 210 21.36 30.41 4.15
CA ILE A 210 21.13 31.34 5.26
C ILE A 210 21.59 32.74 4.85
#